data_AF-A0A511FQI6-F1
#
_entry.id   AF-A0A511FQI6-F1
#
_cell.length_a   1.000
_cell.length_b   1.000
_cell.length_c   1.000
_cell.angle_alpha   90.00
_cell.angle_beta   90.00
_cell.angle_gamma   90.00
#
_symmetry.space_group_name_H-M   'P 1'
#
loop_
_entity.id
_entity.type
_entity.pdbx_description
1 polymer ?
#
loop_
_entity_poly.entity_id
_entity_poly.type
_entity_poly.pdbx_seq_one_letter_code
_entity_poly.pdbx_strand_id
1 'polypeptide(L)' 'MTTLHDHIQMLRAELSSFHLSRRERRQIERELKEALAQQTRIESHRPPPPH' A
#
# COMPACT_ATOMS: atom_id res chain seq x y z
N MET A 1 -12.16 8.92 -6.01
CA MET A 1 -11.91 7.48 -5.86
C MET A 1 -10.46 7.31 -5.46
N THR A 2 -10.19 6.92 -4.23
CA THR A 2 -8.81 6.69 -3.76
C THR A 2 -8.27 5.47 -4.48
N THR A 3 -7.16 5.62 -5.20
CA THR A 3 -6.52 4.50 -5.89
C THR A 3 -5.78 3.64 -4.87
N LEU A 4 -5.46 2.40 -5.23
CA LEU A 4 -4.63 1.52 -4.38
C LEU A 4 -3.29 2.20 -4.02
N HIS A 5 -2.75 3.00 -4.93
CA HIS A 5 -1.57 3.83 -4.68
C HIS A 5 -1.81 4.88 -3.59
N ASP A 6 -2.97 5.56 -3.61
CA ASP A 6 -3.35 6.53 -2.58
C ASP A 6 -3.52 5.86 -1.20
N HIS A 7 -4.09 4.65 -1.18
CA HIS A 7 -4.22 3.84 0.03
C HIS A 7 -2.84 3.45 0.61
N ILE A 8 -1.89 3.04 -0.24
CA ILE A 8 -0.49 2.76 0.15
C ILE A 8 0.17 4.00 0.75
N GLN A 9 -0.08 5.18 0.17
CA GLN A 9 0.47 6.44 0.66
C GLN A 9 -0.13 6.85 2.01
N MET A 10 -1.43 6.61 2.22
CA MET A 10 -2.08 6.77 3.53
C MET A 10 -1.43 5.87 4.60
N LEU A 11 -1.27 4.57 4.34
CA LEU A 11 -0.66 3.64 5.29
C LEU A 11 0.79 4.04 5.63
N ARG A 12 1.55 4.55 4.67
CA ARG A 12 2.91 5.10 4.91
C ARG A 12 2.88 6.35 5.79
N ALA A 13 1.92 7.26 5.56
CA ALA A 13 1.75 8.45 6.37
C ALA A 13 1.36 8.09 7.81
N GLU A 14 0.48 7.10 7.97
CA GLU A 14 0.11 6.57 9.28
C GLU A 14 1.33 5.97 9.98
N LEU A 15 2.11 5.11 9.33
CA LEU A 15 3.36 4.55 9.91
C LEU A 15 4.40 5.61 10.29
N SER A 16 4.42 6.74 9.59
CA SER A 16 5.27 7.88 9.92
C SER A 16 4.75 8.71 11.09
N SER A 17 3.49 8.52 11.49
CA SER A 17 2.86 9.22 12.60
C SER A 17 3.35 8.65 13.94
N PHE A 18 3.76 9.54 14.84
CA PHE A 18 4.45 9.20 16.08
C PHE A 18 3.55 8.57 17.17
N HIS A 19 2.24 8.47 16.91
CA HIS A 19 1.23 8.04 17.88
C HIS A 19 0.87 6.56 17.81
N LEU A 20 1.45 5.80 16.88
CA LEU A 20 1.13 4.39 16.69
C LEU A 20 1.75 3.49 17.77
N SER A 21 0.91 2.66 18.37
CA SER A 21 1.38 1.55 19.20
C SER A 21 2.10 0.50 18.35
N ARG A 22 3.04 -0.25 18.95
CA ARG A 22 3.77 -1.35 18.28
C ARG A 22 2.86 -2.42 17.66
N ARG A 23 1.62 -2.56 18.14
CA ARG A 23 0.61 -3.46 17.56
C ARG A 23 -0.01 -2.86 16.31
N GLU A 24 -0.43 -1.60 16.38
CA GLU A 24 -1.02 -0.89 15.25
C GLU A 24 0.00 -0.73 14.11
N ARG A 25 1.23 -0.35 14.42
CA ARG A 25 2.32 -0.33 13.45
C ARG A 25 2.46 -1.66 12.70
N ARG A 26 2.40 -2.79 13.42
CA ARG A 26 2.48 -4.13 12.81
C ARG A 26 1.24 -4.51 12.01
N GLN A 27 0.06 -4.00 12.34
CA GLN A 27 -1.14 -4.18 11.52
C GLN A 27 -1.04 -3.38 10.22
N ILE A 28 -0.66 -2.11 10.32
CA ILE A 28 -0.50 -1.22 9.16
C ILE A 28 0.62 -1.72 8.25
N GLU A 29 1.74 -2.22 8.79
CA GLU A 29 2.80 -2.84 7.97
C GLU A 29 2.33 -4.11 7.24
N ARG A 30 1.44 -4.91 7.84
CA ARG A 30 0.85 -6.07 7.16
C ARG A 30 -0.07 -5.62 6.04
N GLU A 31 -0.96 -4.67 6.30
CA GLU A 31 -1.84 -4.11 5.26
C GLU A 31 -1.05 -3.46 4.13
N LEU A 32 0.02 -2.72 4.44
CA LEU A 32 0.90 -2.12 3.44
C LEU A 32 1.53 -3.20 2.55
N LYS A 33 2.00 -4.30 3.14
CA LYS A 33 2.60 -5.42 2.40
C LYS A 33 1.60 -6.10 1.48
N GLU A 34 0.36 -6.30 1.92
CA GLU A 34 -0.70 -6.88 1.10
C GLU A 34 -1.12 -5.93 -0.03
N ALA A 35 -1.30 -4.63 0.27
CA ALA A 35 -1.62 -3.61 -0.72
C ALA A 35 -0.53 -3.48 -1.79
N LEU A 36 0.74 -3.55 -1.41
CA LEU A 36 1.87 -3.57 -2.36
C LEU A 36 1.86 -4.83 -3.22
N ALA A 37 1.64 -6.01 -2.63
CA ALA A 37 1.54 -7.25 -3.41
C ALA A 37 0.38 -7.20 -4.42
N GLN A 38 -0.74 -6.60 -4.03
CA GLN A 38 -1.89 -6.39 -4.90
C GLN A 38 -1.59 -5.36 -6.00
N GLN A 39 -0.85 -4.28 -5.70
CA GLN A 39 -0.40 -3.30 -6.69
C GLN A 39 0.51 -3.96 -7.73
N THR A 40 1.50 -4.73 -7.29
CA THR A 40 2.41 -5.47 -8.19
C THR A 40 1.64 -6.45 -9.07
N ARG A 41 0.62 -7.13 -8.52
CA ARG A 41 -0.23 -8.05 -9.28
C ARG A 41 -1.06 -7.33 -10.34
N ILE A 42 -1.64 -6.17 -10.00
CA ILE A 42 -2.43 -5.36 -10.93
C ILE A 42 -1.53 -4.78 -12.02
N GLU A 43 -0.34 -4.28 -11.66
CA GLU A 43 0.62 -3.71 -12.60
C GLU A 43 1.20 -4.78 -13.54
N SER A 44 1.49 -5.98 -13.03
CA SER A 44 1.94 -7.12 -13.84
C SER A 44 0.87 -7.64 -14.81
N HIS A 45 -0.40 -7.36 -14.55
CA HIS A 45 -1.52 -7.70 -15.44
C HIS A 45 -1.86 -6.59 -16.44
N ARG A 46 -1.13 -5.45 -16.39
CA ARG A 46 -1.24 -4.38 -17.37
C ARG A 46 -0.52 -4.86 -18.63
N PRO A 47 -1.21 -5.08 -19.76
CA PRO A 47 -0.52 -5.39 -21.00
C PRO A 47 0.46 -4.25 -21.31
N PRO A 48 1.68 -4.55 -21.81
CA PRO A 48 2.59 -3.50 -22.22
C PRO A 48 1.88 -2.59 -23.25
N PRO A 49 2.12 -1.26 -23.19
CA PRO A 49 1.51 -0.35 -24.14
C PRO A 49 1.85 -0.78 -25.57
N PRO A 50 0.90 -0.75 -26.52
CA PRO A 50 1.20 -1.05 -27.91
C PRO A 50 2.20 -0.01 -28.43
N HIS A 51 3.30 -0.51 -29.00
CA HIS A 51 4.33 0.27 -29.70
C HIS A 51 3.80 0.84 -31.02
#